data_AF-T1GEY8-F1
#
_entry.id   AF-T1GEY8-F1
#
_cell.length_a   1.000
_cell.length_b   1.000
_cell.length_c   1.000
_cell.angle_alpha   90.00
_cell.angle_beta   90.00
_cell.angle_gamma   90.00
#
_symmetry.space_group_name_H-M   'P 1'
#
loop_
_entity.id
_entity.type
_entity.pdbx_description
1 polymer ?
#
loop_
_entity_poly.entity_id
_entity_poly.type
_entity_poly.pdbx_seq_one_letter_code
_entity_poly.pdbx_strand_id
1 'polypeptide(L)'
;MVSSRDKAEAKRDELKSAHGVQTFYIECRETTSWIEDKKRILTETDSLEMDLTGVMTLQRRLSGMERDLAAIQAKLSSLEKEAEDIEGEHPEEAALIRERVAQIQLIWEQLTQMLKERDSKLEEAGDLHRFLRDLDHFQTWLTKTQTDVASEDTPTSLPEAEKLLNQHQSIREEIDNYTEDYKNMMEYGERLTSDPNTLEDPQYMFLRERLKALKDGWEELHQMWENRQILLSQSLDQQLFNRDARQAEVLLSQQEHFLSKDDTPMNLEQAENQMKRHEAFLTTMEANDDKINTLGQVAESLKDKEHFDAEKINHRAENIAARRDDNRQRANDQYEKLKNQKYLTSQDETYRSTKTIHSKWTRHQAFEAEIAANKERLFEAEKAALDLVKEKPEFKEIIEPKLQELSKQFEDLETHTKEKGAMLFDANREQLVQQTCDDIDSYLTDLEKQIHAADTGNDLTSVNILMQKQQKTYLEPEDDCPD
;
A
#
# COMPACT_ATOMS: atom_id res chain seq x y z
N MET A 1 -108.50 -72.44 11.54
CA MET A 1 -108.46 -71.25 12.42
C MET A 1 -107.01 -70.88 12.62
N VAL A 2 -106.56 -69.77 12.03
CA VAL A 2 -105.26 -69.18 12.39
C VAL A 2 -105.34 -68.85 13.88
N SER A 3 -104.40 -69.36 14.69
CA SER A 3 -104.42 -69.18 16.14
C SER A 3 -104.34 -67.69 16.46
N SER A 4 -105.01 -67.23 17.52
CA SER A 4 -104.88 -65.84 17.99
C SER A 4 -103.42 -65.48 18.29
N ARG A 5 -102.57 -66.49 18.56
CA ARG A 5 -101.12 -66.33 18.70
C ARG A 5 -100.43 -65.94 17.40
N ASP A 6 -100.76 -66.61 16.29
CA ASP A 6 -100.16 -66.35 14.97
C ASP A 6 -100.56 -64.96 14.45
N LYS A 7 -101.80 -64.53 14.74
CA LYS A 7 -102.25 -63.16 14.43
C LYS A 7 -101.54 -62.09 15.26
N ALA A 8 -101.28 -62.37 16.54
CA ALA A 8 -100.54 -61.47 17.42
C ALA A 8 -99.06 -61.37 17.01
N GLU A 9 -98.47 -62.48 16.58
CA GLU A 9 -97.08 -62.55 16.11
C GLU A 9 -96.91 -61.80 14.78
N ALA A 10 -97.80 -62.03 13.81
CA ALA A 10 -97.82 -61.25 12.56
C ALA A 10 -98.02 -59.73 12.81
N LYS A 11 -98.90 -59.35 13.74
CA LYS A 11 -99.10 -57.93 14.09
C LYS A 11 -97.87 -57.32 14.78
N ARG A 12 -97.17 -58.10 15.59
CA ARG A 12 -95.92 -57.67 16.24
C ARG A 12 -94.83 -57.45 15.21
N ASP A 13 -94.72 -58.32 14.21
CA ASP A 13 -93.70 -58.23 13.19
C ASP A 13 -94.00 -57.08 12.21
N GLU A 14 -95.26 -56.84 11.84
CA GLU A 14 -95.70 -55.61 11.14
C GLU A 14 -95.31 -54.33 11.90
N LEU A 15 -95.55 -54.29 13.22
CA LEU A 15 -95.23 -53.13 14.05
C LEU A 15 -93.72 -52.90 14.16
N LYS A 16 -92.91 -53.97 14.16
CA LYS A 16 -91.45 -53.87 14.15
C LYS A 16 -90.94 -53.34 12.80
N SER A 17 -91.49 -53.84 11.69
CA SER A 17 -91.21 -53.32 10.34
C SER A 17 -91.51 -51.82 10.25
N ALA A 18 -92.73 -51.43 10.64
CA ALA A 18 -93.14 -50.02 10.62
C ALA A 18 -92.30 -49.15 11.57
N HIS A 19 -91.87 -49.69 12.72
CA HIS A 19 -90.93 -49.01 13.60
C HIS A 19 -89.57 -48.81 12.93
N GLY A 20 -89.03 -49.81 12.25
CA GLY A 20 -87.77 -49.70 11.49
C GLY A 20 -87.81 -48.58 10.46
N VAL A 21 -88.85 -48.54 9.62
CA VAL A 21 -89.07 -47.47 8.63
C VAL A 21 -89.14 -46.08 9.30
N GLN A 22 -89.86 -45.95 10.42
CA GLN A 22 -89.94 -44.67 11.13
C GLN A 22 -88.62 -44.26 11.78
N THR A 23 -87.87 -45.21 12.34
CA THR A 23 -86.52 -44.95 12.87
C THR A 23 -85.62 -44.43 11.75
N PHE A 24 -85.59 -45.10 10.60
CA PHE A 24 -84.84 -44.65 9.43
C PHE A 24 -85.19 -43.22 9.01
N TYR A 25 -86.49 -42.85 8.98
CA TYR A 25 -86.91 -41.49 8.66
C TYR A 25 -86.46 -40.44 9.68
N ILE A 26 -86.43 -40.79 10.96
CA ILE A 26 -85.90 -39.92 12.02
C ILE A 26 -84.40 -39.74 11.83
N GLU A 27 -83.65 -40.83 11.64
CA GLU A 27 -82.20 -40.77 11.47
C GLU A 27 -81.80 -39.99 10.20
N CYS A 28 -82.55 -40.13 9.11
CA CYS A 28 -82.41 -39.32 7.91
C CYS A 28 -82.55 -37.82 8.24
N ARG A 29 -83.61 -37.44 8.95
CA ARG A 29 -83.87 -36.04 9.31
C ARG A 29 -82.81 -35.47 10.25
N GLU A 30 -82.37 -36.26 11.23
CA GLU A 30 -81.28 -35.88 12.15
C GLU A 30 -79.98 -35.68 11.39
N THR A 31 -79.66 -36.58 10.46
CA THR A 31 -78.45 -36.48 9.62
C THR A 31 -78.53 -35.26 8.69
N THR A 32 -79.69 -34.99 8.08
CA THR A 32 -79.90 -33.75 7.30
C THR A 32 -79.67 -32.51 8.16
N SER A 33 -80.27 -32.44 9.34
CA SER A 33 -80.11 -31.30 10.26
C SER A 33 -78.65 -31.12 10.65
N TRP A 34 -77.93 -32.22 10.90
CA TRP A 34 -76.53 -32.18 11.27
C TRP A 34 -75.65 -31.64 10.14
N ILE A 35 -75.87 -32.05 8.90
CA ILE A 35 -75.15 -31.54 7.72
C ILE A 35 -75.45 -30.05 7.50
N GLU A 36 -76.72 -29.64 7.61
CA GLU A 36 -77.11 -28.23 7.46
C GLU A 36 -76.51 -27.34 8.55
N ASP A 37 -76.44 -27.82 9.79
CA ASP A 37 -75.74 -27.10 10.87
C ASP A 37 -74.24 -26.92 10.56
N LYS A 38 -73.58 -27.93 9.97
CA LYS A 38 -72.18 -27.82 9.54
C LYS A 38 -71.98 -26.85 8.38
N LYS A 39 -72.91 -26.83 7.41
CA LYS A 39 -72.91 -25.82 6.34
C LYS A 39 -73.03 -24.41 6.90
N ARG A 40 -73.97 -24.19 7.83
CA ARG A 40 -74.15 -22.88 8.47
C ARG A 40 -72.88 -22.41 9.16
N ILE A 41 -72.23 -23.29 9.92
CA ILE A 41 -70.95 -22.99 10.58
C ILE A 41 -69.90 -22.55 9.55
N LEU A 42 -69.82 -23.23 8.40
CA LEU A 42 -68.87 -22.86 7.34
C LEU A 42 -69.17 -21.47 6.76
N THR A 43 -70.44 -21.16 6.48
CA THR A 43 -70.86 -19.85 5.96
C THR A 43 -70.58 -18.71 6.96
N GLU A 44 -70.77 -18.94 8.26
CA GLU A 44 -70.41 -17.96 9.29
C GLU A 44 -68.92 -17.61 9.26
N THR A 45 -68.06 -18.49 8.74
CA THR A 45 -66.63 -18.25 8.66
C THR A 45 -66.19 -17.27 7.57
N ASP A 46 -67.06 -16.93 6.61
CA ASP A 46 -66.72 -16.01 5.51
C ASP A 46 -66.42 -14.58 5.98
N SER A 47 -66.88 -14.22 7.18
CA SER A 47 -66.67 -12.90 7.80
C SER A 47 -65.35 -12.74 8.55
N LEU A 48 -64.56 -13.80 8.72
CA LEU A 48 -63.28 -13.74 9.43
C LEU A 48 -62.23 -13.08 8.53
N GLU A 49 -61.70 -11.95 8.99
CA GLU A 49 -60.64 -11.20 8.31
C GLU A 49 -59.41 -12.09 8.07
N MET A 50 -58.73 -11.88 6.93
CA MET A 50 -57.53 -12.62 6.53
C MET A 50 -56.29 -12.12 7.28
N ASP A 51 -56.34 -11.99 8.60
CA ASP A 51 -55.15 -11.79 9.43
C ASP A 51 -54.64 -13.14 9.96
N LEU A 52 -53.39 -13.20 10.46
CA LEU A 52 -52.77 -14.46 10.91
C LEU A 52 -53.59 -15.15 12.02
N THR A 53 -54.20 -14.36 12.89
CA THR A 53 -55.06 -14.86 13.99
C THR A 53 -56.35 -15.46 13.44
N GLY A 54 -56.97 -14.80 12.45
CA GLY A 54 -58.15 -15.23 11.72
C GLY A 54 -57.90 -16.53 10.96
N VAL A 55 -56.80 -16.60 10.20
CA VAL A 55 -56.37 -17.81 9.47
C VAL A 55 -56.12 -18.98 10.42
N MET A 56 -55.38 -18.79 11.52
CA MET A 56 -55.15 -19.84 12.52
C MET A 56 -56.45 -20.30 13.21
N THR A 57 -57.37 -19.38 13.49
CA THR A 57 -58.67 -19.69 14.11
C THR A 57 -59.55 -20.47 13.14
N LEU A 58 -59.58 -20.08 11.87
CA LEU A 58 -60.26 -20.77 10.77
C LEU A 58 -59.74 -22.19 10.60
N GLN A 59 -58.42 -22.34 10.53
CA GLN A 59 -57.76 -23.64 10.34
C GLN A 59 -58.09 -24.60 11.49
N ARG A 60 -58.06 -24.12 12.75
CA ARG A 60 -58.46 -24.92 13.92
C ARG A 60 -59.93 -25.35 13.87
N ARG A 61 -60.81 -24.49 13.32
CA ARG A 61 -62.24 -24.79 13.12
C ARG A 61 -62.43 -25.87 12.05
N LEU A 62 -61.73 -25.78 10.92
CA LEU A 62 -61.77 -26.79 9.86
C LEU A 62 -61.23 -28.15 10.32
N SER A 63 -60.14 -28.21 11.09
CA SER A 63 -59.67 -29.47 11.70
C SER A 63 -60.66 -30.09 12.71
N GLY A 64 -61.59 -29.28 13.24
CA GLY A 64 -62.74 -29.76 14.00
C GLY A 64 -63.79 -30.39 13.08
N MET A 65 -64.09 -29.72 11.96
CA MET A 65 -65.07 -30.18 10.96
C MET A 65 -64.63 -31.46 10.24
N GLU A 66 -63.35 -31.71 10.02
CA GLU A 66 -62.86 -32.98 9.43
C GLU A 66 -63.30 -34.21 10.24
N ARG A 67 -63.28 -34.12 11.57
CA ARG A 67 -63.76 -35.19 12.45
C ARG A 67 -65.27 -35.37 12.35
N ASP A 68 -66.01 -34.27 12.28
CA ASP A 68 -67.46 -34.31 12.08
C ASP A 68 -67.82 -34.93 10.72
N LEU A 69 -67.09 -34.56 9.66
CA LEU A 69 -67.27 -35.10 8.31
C LEU A 69 -67.06 -36.62 8.28
N ALA A 70 -65.99 -37.13 8.90
CA ALA A 70 -65.76 -38.56 8.99
C ALA A 70 -66.92 -39.30 9.69
N ALA A 71 -67.48 -38.71 10.74
CA ALA A 71 -68.61 -39.27 11.46
C ALA A 71 -69.93 -39.20 10.66
N ILE A 72 -70.18 -38.10 9.94
CA ILE A 72 -71.33 -37.98 9.03
C ILE A 72 -71.22 -38.98 7.89
N GLN A 73 -70.04 -39.14 7.28
CA GLN A 73 -69.82 -40.09 6.19
C GLN A 73 -70.05 -41.54 6.63
N ALA A 74 -69.62 -41.90 7.84
CA ALA A 74 -69.93 -43.21 8.42
C ALA A 74 -71.44 -43.39 8.66
N LYS A 75 -72.15 -42.36 9.13
CA LYS A 75 -73.61 -42.40 9.32
C LYS A 75 -74.35 -42.51 8.00
N LEU A 76 -73.93 -41.77 6.97
CA LEU A 76 -74.43 -41.86 5.59
C LEU A 76 -74.29 -43.29 5.03
N SER A 77 -73.10 -43.89 5.16
CA SER A 77 -72.86 -45.26 4.70
C SER A 77 -73.76 -46.28 5.41
N SER A 78 -74.04 -46.04 6.71
CA SER A 78 -74.99 -46.85 7.48
C SER A 78 -76.43 -46.67 6.99
N LEU A 79 -76.86 -45.44 6.73
CA LEU A 79 -78.20 -45.12 6.23
C LEU A 79 -78.43 -45.65 4.82
N GLU A 80 -77.43 -45.60 3.94
CA GLU A 80 -77.51 -46.16 2.59
C GLU A 80 -77.73 -47.68 2.64
N LYS A 81 -77.00 -48.38 3.53
CA LYS A 81 -77.20 -49.82 3.72
C LYS A 81 -78.57 -50.14 4.32
N GLU A 82 -79.01 -49.38 5.31
CA GLU A 82 -80.35 -49.55 5.91
C GLU A 82 -81.47 -49.24 4.91
N ALA A 83 -81.26 -48.26 4.03
CA ALA A 83 -82.17 -47.97 2.92
C ALA A 83 -82.31 -49.16 1.96
N GLU A 84 -81.19 -49.79 1.55
CA GLU A 84 -81.21 -50.99 0.70
C GLU A 84 -81.99 -52.15 1.35
N ASP A 85 -81.78 -52.39 2.65
CA ASP A 85 -82.47 -53.43 3.40
C ASP A 85 -83.99 -53.15 3.48
N ILE A 86 -84.37 -51.92 3.84
CA ILE A 86 -85.79 -51.51 3.94
C ILE A 86 -86.48 -51.49 2.58
N GLU A 87 -85.80 -51.08 1.50
CA GLU A 87 -86.35 -51.11 0.14
C GLU A 87 -86.72 -52.53 -0.30
N GLY A 88 -85.95 -53.54 0.14
CA GLY A 88 -86.24 -54.95 -0.10
C GLY A 88 -87.46 -55.47 0.68
N GLU A 89 -87.64 -55.01 1.92
CA GLU A 89 -88.75 -55.41 2.81
C GLU A 89 -90.05 -54.63 2.54
N HIS A 90 -89.94 -53.37 2.09
CA HIS A 90 -91.03 -52.41 1.91
C HIS A 90 -90.99 -51.72 0.53
N PRO A 91 -91.37 -52.41 -0.56
CA PRO A 91 -91.34 -51.84 -1.91
C PRO A 91 -92.22 -50.60 -2.09
N GLU A 92 -93.27 -50.44 -1.27
CA GLU A 92 -94.17 -49.30 -1.27
C GLU A 92 -93.51 -47.99 -0.76
N GLU A 93 -92.52 -48.09 0.12
CA GLU A 93 -91.78 -46.94 0.67
C GLU A 93 -90.51 -46.63 -0.15
N ALA A 94 -90.09 -47.54 -1.02
CA ALA A 94 -88.81 -47.47 -1.72
C ALA A 94 -88.60 -46.17 -2.54
N ALA A 95 -89.65 -45.61 -3.13
CA ALA A 95 -89.55 -44.34 -3.85
C ALA A 95 -89.19 -43.17 -2.92
N LEU A 96 -89.82 -43.11 -1.74
CA LEU A 96 -89.61 -42.06 -0.74
C LEU A 96 -88.25 -42.20 -0.04
N ILE A 97 -87.84 -43.44 0.24
CA ILE A 97 -86.52 -43.77 0.80
C ILE A 97 -85.42 -43.30 -0.15
N ARG A 98 -85.50 -43.66 -1.44
CA ARG A 98 -84.53 -43.19 -2.45
C ARG A 98 -84.49 -41.67 -2.57
N GLU A 99 -85.64 -41.01 -2.53
CA GLU A 99 -85.70 -39.54 -2.55
C GLU A 99 -84.97 -38.94 -1.33
N ARG A 100 -85.20 -39.49 -0.13
CA ARG A 100 -84.55 -39.04 1.11
C ARG A 100 -83.04 -39.26 1.07
N VAL A 101 -82.58 -40.44 0.70
CA VAL A 101 -81.14 -40.74 0.58
C VAL A 101 -80.48 -39.80 -0.42
N ALA A 102 -81.09 -39.61 -1.60
CA ALA A 102 -80.59 -38.68 -2.62
C ALA A 102 -80.53 -37.23 -2.11
N GLN A 103 -81.50 -36.77 -1.32
CA GLN A 103 -81.47 -35.44 -0.70
C GLN A 103 -80.31 -35.29 0.28
N ILE A 104 -80.06 -36.29 1.14
CA ILE A 104 -78.93 -36.23 2.09
C ILE A 104 -77.59 -36.24 1.34
N GLN A 105 -77.46 -37.11 0.32
CA GLN A 105 -76.27 -37.15 -0.54
C GLN A 105 -76.01 -35.80 -1.23
N LEU A 106 -77.03 -35.14 -1.76
CA LEU A 106 -76.90 -33.82 -2.38
C LEU A 106 -76.39 -32.76 -1.39
N ILE A 107 -76.96 -32.71 -0.19
CA ILE A 107 -76.56 -31.72 0.83
C ILE A 107 -75.14 -32.02 1.33
N TRP A 108 -74.77 -33.31 1.43
CA TRP A 108 -73.42 -33.77 1.75
C TRP A 108 -72.39 -33.35 0.69
N GLU A 109 -72.68 -33.55 -0.60
CA GLU A 109 -71.83 -33.09 -1.70
C GLU A 109 -71.62 -31.58 -1.67
N GLN A 110 -72.67 -30.81 -1.40
CA GLN A 110 -72.56 -29.36 -1.25
C GLN A 110 -71.65 -28.97 -0.07
N LEU A 111 -71.79 -29.61 1.09
CA LEU A 111 -70.93 -29.34 2.26
C LEU A 111 -69.46 -29.66 1.96
N THR A 112 -69.19 -30.81 1.35
CA THR A 112 -67.82 -31.24 1.03
C THR A 112 -67.17 -30.34 -0.02
N GLN A 113 -67.92 -29.88 -1.02
CA GLN A 113 -67.44 -28.89 -1.99
C GLN A 113 -67.13 -27.54 -1.33
N MET A 114 -68.01 -27.02 -0.48
CA MET A 114 -67.76 -25.77 0.24
C MET A 114 -66.51 -25.86 1.14
N LEU A 115 -66.31 -27.00 1.83
CA LEU A 115 -65.13 -27.21 2.66
C LEU A 115 -63.85 -27.22 1.82
N LYS A 116 -63.86 -27.89 0.66
CA LYS A 116 -62.72 -27.93 -0.26
C LYS A 116 -62.34 -26.54 -0.78
N GLU A 117 -63.33 -25.73 -1.15
CA GLU A 117 -63.10 -24.33 -1.56
C GLU A 117 -62.52 -23.49 -0.43
N ARG A 118 -63.00 -23.70 0.80
CA ARG A 118 -62.51 -22.96 1.97
C ARG A 118 -61.08 -23.37 2.33
N ASP A 119 -60.76 -24.65 2.26
CA ASP A 119 -59.41 -25.19 2.51
C ASP A 119 -58.39 -24.62 1.51
N SER A 120 -58.73 -24.63 0.20
CA SER A 120 -57.90 -24.03 -0.85
C SER A 120 -57.62 -22.54 -0.60
N LYS A 121 -58.66 -21.76 -0.23
CA LYS A 121 -58.50 -20.32 0.05
C LYS A 121 -57.65 -20.05 1.30
N LEU A 122 -57.71 -20.94 2.30
CA LEU A 122 -56.90 -20.82 3.50
C LEU A 122 -55.44 -21.19 3.24
N GLU A 123 -55.19 -22.19 2.41
CA GLU A 123 -53.84 -22.52 1.94
C GLU A 123 -53.22 -21.32 1.21
N GLU A 124 -53.94 -20.74 0.25
CA GLU A 124 -53.50 -19.52 -0.47
C GLU A 124 -53.23 -18.34 0.48
N ALA A 125 -54.11 -18.08 1.45
CA ALA A 125 -53.92 -17.03 2.44
C ALA A 125 -52.73 -17.30 3.38
N GLY A 126 -52.52 -18.56 3.74
CA GLY A 126 -51.38 -19.00 4.54
C GLY A 126 -50.04 -18.79 3.81
N ASP A 127 -49.99 -19.15 2.54
CA ASP A 127 -48.82 -18.95 1.69
C ASP A 127 -48.54 -17.46 1.44
N LEU A 128 -49.58 -16.65 1.21
CA LEU A 128 -49.46 -15.20 1.11
C LEU A 128 -48.86 -14.59 2.38
N HIS A 129 -49.33 -15.01 3.56
CA HIS A 129 -48.78 -14.51 4.83
C HIS A 129 -47.33 -14.91 5.06
N ARG A 130 -46.97 -16.17 4.76
CA ARG A 130 -45.58 -16.62 4.86
C ARG A 130 -44.69 -15.77 3.95
N PHE A 131 -45.13 -15.58 2.70
CA PHE A 131 -44.43 -14.74 1.73
C PHE A 131 -44.27 -13.28 2.21
N LEU A 132 -45.32 -12.65 2.73
CA LEU A 132 -45.24 -11.26 3.23
C LEU A 132 -44.27 -11.11 4.40
N ARG A 133 -44.21 -12.10 5.31
CA ARG A 133 -43.25 -12.10 6.41
C ARG A 133 -41.82 -12.27 5.91
N ASP A 134 -41.60 -13.16 4.94
CA ASP A 134 -40.28 -13.39 4.38
C ASP A 134 -39.83 -12.14 3.58
N LEU A 135 -40.77 -11.44 2.92
CA LEU A 135 -40.55 -10.13 2.29
C LEU A 135 -40.17 -9.04 3.31
N ASP A 136 -40.87 -8.94 4.45
CA ASP A 136 -40.52 -8.00 5.54
C ASP A 136 -39.10 -8.25 6.07
N HIS A 137 -38.75 -9.52 6.25
CA HIS A 137 -37.42 -9.92 6.70
C HIS A 137 -36.34 -9.50 5.69
N PHE A 138 -36.57 -9.79 4.41
CA PHE A 138 -35.65 -9.43 3.34
C PHE A 138 -35.51 -7.90 3.23
N GLN A 139 -36.61 -7.14 3.30
CA GLN A 139 -36.55 -5.67 3.27
C GLN A 139 -35.75 -5.09 4.44
N THR A 140 -35.91 -5.66 5.64
CA THR A 140 -35.14 -5.23 6.82
C THR A 140 -33.65 -5.50 6.63
N TRP A 141 -33.30 -6.69 6.11
CA TRP A 141 -31.91 -7.02 5.77
C TRP A 141 -31.37 -6.08 4.70
N LEU A 142 -32.10 -5.85 3.61
CA LEU A 142 -31.70 -4.99 2.50
C LEU A 142 -31.37 -3.56 2.98
N THR A 143 -32.27 -2.93 3.75
CA THR A 143 -32.04 -1.58 4.29
C THR A 143 -30.83 -1.53 5.22
N LYS A 144 -30.63 -2.56 6.05
CA LYS A 144 -29.46 -2.64 6.92
C LYS A 144 -28.17 -2.74 6.09
N THR A 145 -28.12 -3.65 5.13
CA THR A 145 -26.94 -3.86 4.28
C THR A 145 -26.63 -2.62 3.42
N GLN A 146 -27.65 -1.95 2.89
CA GLN A 146 -27.49 -0.65 2.21
C GLN A 146 -26.86 0.40 3.14
N THR A 147 -27.29 0.45 4.41
CA THR A 147 -26.71 1.35 5.42
C THR A 147 -25.24 1.01 5.69
N ASP A 148 -24.91 -0.28 5.81
CA ASP A 148 -23.55 -0.75 6.06
C ASP A 148 -22.62 -0.41 4.87
N VAL A 149 -23.10 -0.57 3.62
CA VAL A 149 -22.35 -0.21 2.40
C VAL A 149 -22.21 1.32 2.25
N ALA A 150 -23.21 2.09 2.68
CA ALA A 150 -23.20 3.56 2.66
C ALA A 150 -22.23 4.21 3.66
N SER A 151 -21.47 3.43 4.43
CA SER A 151 -20.46 3.96 5.36
C SER A 151 -19.51 4.94 4.66
N GLU A 152 -19.31 6.12 5.27
CA GLU A 152 -18.40 7.16 4.81
C GLU A 152 -16.96 6.98 5.33
N ASP A 153 -16.66 5.86 6.00
CA ASP A 153 -15.34 5.61 6.59
C ASP A 153 -14.24 5.66 5.53
N THR A 154 -13.20 6.44 5.78
CA THR A 154 -12.06 6.59 4.86
C THR A 154 -10.78 6.16 5.58
N PRO A 155 -10.01 5.19 5.04
CA PRO A 155 -8.85 4.67 5.75
C PRO A 155 -7.72 5.70 5.81
N THR A 156 -7.11 5.83 6.98
CA THR A 156 -5.98 6.72 7.24
C THR A 156 -4.63 5.98 7.27
N SER A 157 -4.67 4.65 7.19
CA SER A 157 -3.50 3.78 7.21
C SER A 157 -3.72 2.52 6.39
N LEU A 158 -2.62 1.84 6.02
CA LEU A 158 -2.66 0.59 5.26
C LEU A 158 -3.45 -0.53 5.99
N PRO A 159 -3.23 -0.79 7.30
CA PRO A 159 -4.00 -1.83 8.00
C PRO A 159 -5.50 -1.51 8.10
N GLU A 160 -5.86 -0.23 8.19
CA GLU A 160 -7.26 0.20 8.21
C GLU A 160 -7.92 0.02 6.84
N ALA A 161 -7.22 0.33 5.74
CA ALA A 161 -7.69 0.08 4.38
C ALA A 161 -7.94 -1.41 4.13
N GLU A 162 -7.00 -2.28 4.53
CA GLU A 162 -7.15 -3.74 4.43
C GLU A 162 -8.34 -4.25 5.26
N LYS A 163 -8.52 -3.71 6.48
CA LYS A 163 -9.67 -4.07 7.32
C LYS A 163 -11.01 -3.71 6.67
N LEU A 164 -11.14 -2.49 6.15
CA LEU A 164 -12.37 -2.03 5.49
C LEU A 164 -12.67 -2.87 4.23
N LEU A 165 -11.66 -3.20 3.43
CA LEU A 165 -11.82 -4.09 2.27
C LEU A 165 -12.30 -5.49 2.67
N ASN A 166 -11.74 -6.06 3.75
CA ASN A 166 -12.20 -7.36 4.24
C ASN A 166 -13.65 -7.31 4.73
N GLN A 167 -14.05 -6.24 5.43
CA GLN A 167 -15.44 -6.05 5.84
C GLN A 167 -16.38 -5.90 4.63
N HIS A 168 -15.97 -5.15 3.61
CA HIS A 168 -16.73 -4.97 2.37
C HIS A 168 -16.87 -6.27 1.57
N GLN A 169 -15.86 -7.13 1.63
CA GLN A 169 -15.90 -8.48 1.06
C GLN A 169 -16.87 -9.39 1.83
N SER A 170 -16.95 -9.30 3.15
CA SER A 170 -17.97 -10.04 3.92
C SER A 170 -19.39 -9.61 3.54
N ILE A 171 -19.61 -8.30 3.32
CA ILE A 171 -20.90 -7.82 2.81
C ILE A 171 -21.21 -8.43 1.43
N ARG A 172 -20.21 -8.57 0.56
CA ARG A 172 -20.39 -9.22 -0.75
C ARG A 172 -20.88 -10.66 -0.60
N GLU A 173 -20.28 -11.42 0.29
CA GLU A 173 -20.68 -12.80 0.59
C GLU A 173 -22.12 -12.86 1.12
N GLU A 174 -22.52 -11.91 1.98
CA GLU A 174 -23.91 -11.80 2.43
C GLU A 174 -24.87 -11.53 1.25
N ILE A 175 -24.56 -10.59 0.37
CA ILE A 175 -25.37 -10.29 -0.83
C ILE A 175 -25.51 -11.53 -1.72
N ASP A 176 -24.39 -12.22 -1.97
CA ASP A 176 -24.39 -13.42 -2.82
C ASP A 176 -25.25 -14.55 -2.19
N ASN A 177 -25.25 -14.70 -0.86
CA ASN A 177 -26.10 -15.67 -0.17
C ASN A 177 -27.60 -15.38 -0.32
N TYR A 178 -28.01 -14.11 -0.37
CA TYR A 178 -29.41 -13.70 -0.52
C TYR A 178 -29.88 -13.62 -1.98
N THR A 179 -28.99 -13.85 -2.96
CA THR A 179 -29.33 -13.69 -4.39
C THR A 179 -30.41 -14.66 -4.87
N GLU A 180 -30.35 -15.92 -4.43
CA GLU A 180 -31.38 -16.92 -4.81
C GLU A 180 -32.71 -16.65 -4.08
N ASP A 181 -32.65 -16.21 -2.82
CA ASP A 181 -33.83 -15.81 -2.06
C ASP A 181 -34.55 -14.62 -2.71
N TYR A 182 -33.79 -13.60 -3.15
CA TYR A 182 -34.32 -12.46 -3.90
C TYR A 182 -35.04 -12.93 -5.17
N LYS A 183 -34.39 -13.78 -5.96
CA LYS A 183 -34.95 -14.28 -7.21
C LYS A 183 -36.26 -15.04 -6.99
N ASN A 184 -36.28 -15.96 -6.02
CA ASN A 184 -37.47 -16.73 -5.67
C ASN A 184 -38.60 -15.83 -5.15
N MET A 185 -38.27 -14.82 -4.33
CA MET A 185 -39.22 -13.84 -3.81
C MET A 185 -39.86 -13.03 -4.95
N MET A 186 -39.06 -12.55 -5.89
CA MET A 186 -39.55 -11.78 -7.04
C MET A 186 -40.40 -12.63 -7.97
N GLU A 187 -39.95 -13.85 -8.32
CA GLU A 187 -40.71 -14.76 -9.19
C GLU A 187 -42.06 -15.14 -8.58
N TYR A 188 -42.08 -15.43 -7.27
CA TYR A 188 -43.33 -15.72 -6.55
C TYR A 188 -44.25 -14.49 -6.49
N GLY A 189 -43.70 -13.32 -6.13
CA GLY A 189 -44.45 -12.07 -6.01
C GLY A 189 -45.05 -11.59 -7.34
N GLU A 190 -44.30 -11.71 -8.43
CA GLU A 190 -44.77 -11.40 -9.78
C GLU A 190 -45.88 -12.36 -10.21
N ARG A 191 -45.71 -13.68 -9.98
CA ARG A 191 -46.75 -14.67 -10.28
C ARG A 191 -48.05 -14.38 -9.50
N LEU A 192 -47.93 -14.11 -8.22
CA LEU A 192 -49.06 -13.80 -7.33
C LEU A 192 -49.80 -12.52 -7.77
N THR A 193 -49.07 -11.52 -8.26
CA THR A 193 -49.63 -10.26 -8.76
C THR A 193 -49.97 -10.32 -10.25
N SER A 194 -49.77 -11.42 -10.97
CA SER A 194 -50.07 -11.49 -12.41
C SER A 194 -51.56 -11.74 -12.71
N ASP A 195 -52.35 -12.20 -11.75
CA ASP A 195 -53.78 -12.47 -11.95
C ASP A 195 -54.57 -11.18 -12.24
N PRO A 196 -55.31 -11.09 -13.36
CA PRO A 196 -56.18 -9.95 -13.65
C PRO A 196 -57.21 -9.66 -12.55
N ASN A 197 -57.65 -10.67 -11.80
CA ASN A 197 -58.62 -10.53 -10.72
C ASN A 197 -58.07 -9.76 -9.51
N THR A 198 -56.75 -9.64 -9.37
CA THR A 198 -56.09 -8.95 -8.25
C THR A 198 -55.62 -7.54 -8.60
N LEU A 199 -55.91 -7.04 -9.81
CA LEU A 199 -55.46 -5.73 -10.29
C LEU A 199 -56.06 -4.56 -9.49
N GLU A 200 -57.33 -4.64 -9.13
CA GLU A 200 -58.05 -3.59 -8.40
C GLU A 200 -58.04 -3.81 -6.88
N ASP A 201 -57.48 -4.93 -6.40
CA ASP A 201 -57.41 -5.23 -4.98
C ASP A 201 -56.32 -4.37 -4.31
N PRO A 202 -56.66 -3.50 -3.33
CA PRO A 202 -55.71 -2.64 -2.66
C PRO A 202 -54.51 -3.39 -2.05
N GLN A 203 -54.71 -4.60 -1.49
CA GLN A 203 -53.65 -5.39 -0.87
C GLN A 203 -52.58 -5.78 -1.91
N TYR A 204 -53.02 -6.20 -3.09
CA TYR A 204 -52.13 -6.58 -4.19
C TYR A 204 -51.50 -5.36 -4.87
N MET A 205 -52.19 -4.21 -4.92
CA MET A 205 -51.58 -2.94 -5.34
C MET A 205 -50.41 -2.54 -4.43
N PHE A 206 -50.60 -2.59 -3.10
CA PHE A 206 -49.51 -2.32 -2.15
C PHE A 206 -48.37 -3.32 -2.30
N LEU A 207 -48.68 -4.60 -2.54
CA LEU A 207 -47.66 -5.62 -2.77
C LEU A 207 -46.82 -5.32 -4.02
N ARG A 208 -47.43 -4.89 -5.13
CA ARG A 208 -46.71 -4.49 -6.35
C ARG A 208 -45.72 -3.35 -6.08
N GLU A 209 -46.16 -2.32 -5.36
CA GLU A 209 -45.27 -1.21 -4.98
C GLU A 209 -44.13 -1.67 -4.07
N ARG A 210 -44.39 -2.58 -3.12
CA ARG A 210 -43.34 -3.18 -2.28
C ARG A 210 -42.33 -4.00 -3.08
N LEU A 211 -42.79 -4.80 -4.04
CA LEU A 211 -41.92 -5.58 -4.93
C LEU A 211 -41.08 -4.68 -5.84
N LYS A 212 -41.68 -3.59 -6.34
CA LYS A 212 -40.94 -2.58 -7.10
C LYS A 212 -39.86 -1.91 -6.25
N ALA A 213 -40.20 -1.45 -5.04
CA ALA A 213 -39.23 -0.87 -4.12
C ALA A 213 -38.11 -1.87 -3.74
N LEU A 214 -38.44 -3.16 -3.61
CA LEU A 214 -37.46 -4.21 -3.36
C LEU A 214 -36.49 -4.35 -4.54
N LYS A 215 -37.01 -4.39 -5.77
CA LYS A 215 -36.20 -4.45 -6.98
C LYS A 215 -35.28 -3.25 -7.11
N ASP A 216 -35.83 -2.05 -6.98
CA ASP A 216 -35.07 -0.80 -7.08
C ASP A 216 -33.96 -0.77 -6.00
N GLY A 217 -34.28 -1.15 -4.75
CA GLY A 217 -33.30 -1.21 -3.67
C GLY A 217 -32.22 -2.30 -3.84
N TRP A 218 -32.58 -3.44 -4.45
CA TRP A 218 -31.61 -4.51 -4.77
C TRP A 218 -30.61 -4.06 -5.85
N GLU A 219 -31.10 -3.43 -6.91
CA GLU A 219 -30.25 -2.84 -7.97
C GLU A 219 -29.36 -1.73 -7.40
N GLU A 220 -29.91 -0.86 -6.55
CA GLU A 220 -29.17 0.20 -5.86
C GLU A 220 -28.07 -0.38 -4.95
N LEU A 221 -28.36 -1.43 -4.18
CA LEU A 221 -27.37 -2.07 -3.30
C LEU A 221 -26.15 -2.57 -4.09
N HIS A 222 -26.37 -3.22 -5.23
CA HIS A 222 -25.27 -3.67 -6.09
C HIS A 222 -24.43 -2.49 -6.59
N GLN A 223 -25.07 -1.42 -7.05
CA GLN A 223 -24.38 -0.23 -7.53
C GLN A 223 -23.59 0.46 -6.41
N MET A 224 -24.19 0.60 -5.21
CA MET A 224 -23.52 1.14 -4.03
C MET A 224 -22.30 0.31 -3.66
N TRP A 225 -22.42 -1.03 -3.69
CA TRP A 225 -21.33 -1.92 -3.36
C TRP A 225 -20.17 -1.80 -4.34
N GLU A 226 -20.44 -1.73 -5.65
CA GLU A 226 -19.41 -1.52 -6.69
C GLU A 226 -18.71 -0.18 -6.55
N ASN A 227 -19.48 0.90 -6.37
CA ASN A 227 -18.93 2.24 -6.16
C ASN A 227 -18.03 2.28 -4.92
N ARG A 228 -18.46 1.66 -3.82
CA ARG A 228 -17.69 1.59 -2.58
C ARG A 228 -16.43 0.73 -2.74
N GLN A 229 -16.49 -0.37 -3.49
CA GLN A 229 -15.35 -1.22 -3.80
C GLN A 229 -14.27 -0.44 -4.57
N ILE A 230 -14.67 0.35 -5.58
CA ILE A 230 -13.75 1.21 -6.33
C ILE A 230 -13.09 2.22 -5.39
N LEU A 231 -13.88 2.90 -4.55
CA LEU A 231 -13.37 3.89 -3.60
C LEU A 231 -12.38 3.29 -2.58
N LEU A 232 -12.70 2.12 -2.02
CA LEU A 232 -11.82 1.43 -1.06
C LEU A 232 -10.52 0.94 -1.73
N SER A 233 -10.60 0.43 -2.96
CA SER A 233 -9.41 0.04 -3.73
C SER A 233 -8.52 1.24 -4.02
N GLN A 234 -9.08 2.36 -4.46
CA GLN A 234 -8.32 3.59 -4.69
C GLN A 234 -7.72 4.11 -3.37
N SER A 235 -8.48 4.08 -2.28
CA SER A 235 -7.97 4.47 -0.96
C SER A 235 -6.80 3.60 -0.50
N LEU A 236 -6.82 2.29 -0.78
CA LEU A 236 -5.70 1.38 -0.52
C LEU A 236 -4.46 1.77 -1.33
N ASP A 237 -4.62 2.02 -2.64
CA ASP A 237 -3.54 2.46 -3.52
C ASP A 237 -2.90 3.77 -3.01
N GLN A 238 -3.73 4.72 -2.56
CA GLN A 238 -3.25 5.96 -1.95
C GLN A 238 -2.49 5.70 -0.64
N GLN A 239 -2.93 4.77 0.21
CA GLN A 239 -2.20 4.42 1.43
C GLN A 239 -0.86 3.72 1.15
N LEU A 240 -0.79 2.89 0.11
CA LEU A 240 0.45 2.29 -0.36
C LEU A 240 1.42 3.34 -0.89
N PHE A 241 0.94 4.28 -1.72
CA PHE A 241 1.74 5.41 -2.19
C PHE A 241 2.23 6.28 -1.02
N ASN A 242 1.37 6.63 -0.06
CA ASN A 242 1.75 7.39 1.13
C ASN A 242 2.75 6.64 2.03
N ARG A 243 2.63 5.31 2.07
CA ARG A 243 3.67 4.31 2.39
C ARG A 243 5.06 4.75 1.95
N ASP A 244 5.21 4.67 0.64
CA ASP A 244 6.49 4.70 -0.05
C ASP A 244 7.02 6.13 -0.19
N ALA A 245 6.12 7.11 -0.37
CA ALA A 245 6.44 8.53 -0.33
C ALA A 245 7.10 8.94 1.00
N ARG A 246 6.57 8.49 2.15
CA ARG A 246 7.18 8.75 3.46
C ARG A 246 8.58 8.14 3.58
N GLN A 247 8.80 6.96 3.02
CA GLN A 247 10.12 6.33 3.01
C GLN A 247 11.10 7.13 2.14
N ALA A 248 10.67 7.55 0.95
CA ALA A 248 11.46 8.40 0.06
C ALA A 248 11.82 9.74 0.71
N GLU A 249 10.87 10.40 1.35
CA GLU A 249 11.08 11.67 2.06
C GLU A 249 12.10 11.54 3.19
N VAL A 250 12.08 10.45 3.96
CA VAL A 250 13.08 10.16 5.00
C VAL A 250 14.48 9.99 4.38
N LEU A 251 14.60 9.26 3.28
CA LEU A 251 15.88 9.07 2.57
C LEU A 251 16.42 10.41 2.05
N LEU A 252 15.58 11.21 1.41
CA LEU A 252 15.96 12.54 0.90
C LEU A 252 16.38 13.47 2.04
N SER A 253 15.69 13.43 3.18
CA SER A 253 16.06 14.23 4.36
C SER A 253 17.41 13.81 4.95
N GLN A 254 17.74 12.51 4.92
CA GLN A 254 19.06 12.02 5.32
C GLN A 254 20.16 12.48 4.36
N GLN A 255 19.89 12.48 3.05
CA GLN A 255 20.80 13.03 2.04
C GLN A 255 21.04 14.52 2.24
N GLU A 256 19.96 15.30 2.43
CA GLU A 256 20.04 16.74 2.73
C GLU A 256 20.88 17.00 3.98
N HIS A 257 20.73 16.18 5.02
CA HIS A 257 21.53 16.29 6.22
C HIS A 257 23.02 16.00 5.95
N PHE A 258 23.35 14.98 5.14
CA PHE A 258 24.73 14.70 4.75
C PHE A 258 25.34 15.87 3.96
N LEU A 259 24.60 16.38 2.98
CA LEU A 259 25.01 17.46 2.07
C LEU A 259 25.06 18.83 2.74
N SER A 260 24.50 18.99 3.94
CA SER A 260 24.59 20.27 4.67
C SER A 260 25.95 20.49 5.34
N LYS A 261 26.81 19.45 5.42
CA LYS A 261 28.14 19.54 6.01
C LYS A 261 29.14 20.07 4.97
N ASP A 262 29.82 21.16 5.30
CA ASP A 262 30.89 21.75 4.50
C ASP A 262 32.19 21.76 5.31
N ASP A 263 32.91 20.64 5.24
CA ASP A 263 34.19 20.45 5.95
C ASP A 263 35.34 20.54 4.94
N THR A 264 36.04 21.67 4.92
CA THR A 264 37.24 21.83 4.07
C THR A 264 38.38 20.95 4.61
N PRO A 265 38.97 20.06 3.79
CA PRO A 265 40.06 19.18 4.23
C PRO A 265 41.34 19.99 4.49
N MET A 266 42.03 19.69 5.60
CA MET A 266 43.25 20.41 5.99
C MET A 266 44.53 19.77 5.42
N ASN A 267 44.48 18.52 5.01
CA ASN A 267 45.62 17.78 4.46
C ASN A 267 45.16 16.72 3.45
N LEU A 268 46.12 16.13 2.73
CA LEU A 268 45.82 15.16 1.68
C LEU A 268 45.07 13.93 2.19
N GLU A 269 45.45 13.41 3.36
CA GLU A 269 44.81 12.23 3.98
C GLU A 269 43.33 12.47 4.30
N GLN A 270 43.00 13.64 4.87
CA GLN A 270 41.61 14.03 5.14
C GLN A 270 40.81 14.17 3.85
N ALA A 271 41.38 14.79 2.81
CA ALA A 271 40.74 14.91 1.50
C ALA A 271 40.43 13.53 0.89
N GLU A 272 41.36 12.58 0.98
CA GLU A 272 41.16 11.21 0.49
C GLU A 272 40.08 10.45 1.24
N ASN A 273 40.06 10.57 2.57
CA ASN A 273 39.04 9.92 3.38
C ASN A 273 37.64 10.52 3.13
N GLN A 274 37.55 11.84 2.99
CA GLN A 274 36.30 12.51 2.61
C GLN A 274 35.84 12.07 1.21
N MET A 275 36.75 11.95 0.23
CA MET A 275 36.39 11.48 -1.13
C MET A 275 35.81 10.07 -1.10
N LYS A 276 36.46 9.14 -0.40
CA LYS A 276 35.95 7.76 -0.25
C LYS A 276 34.57 7.73 0.41
N ARG A 277 34.37 8.55 1.45
CA ARG A 277 33.07 8.66 2.12
C ARG A 277 31.99 9.21 1.18
N HIS A 278 32.32 10.19 0.35
CA HIS A 278 31.40 10.79 -0.61
C HIS A 278 31.07 9.84 -1.77
N GLU A 279 32.04 9.06 -2.27
CA GLU A 279 31.79 7.98 -3.24
C GLU A 279 30.84 6.92 -2.70
N ALA A 280 31.05 6.49 -1.45
CA ALA A 280 30.12 5.57 -0.80
C ALA A 280 28.71 6.18 -0.70
N PHE A 281 28.61 7.46 -0.35
CA PHE A 281 27.34 8.18 -0.32
C PHE A 281 26.67 8.22 -1.71
N LEU A 282 27.38 8.58 -2.78
CA LEU A 282 26.86 8.59 -4.15
C LEU A 282 26.36 7.20 -4.57
N THR A 283 27.11 6.15 -4.27
CA THR A 283 26.72 4.76 -4.54
C THR A 283 25.40 4.41 -3.84
N THR A 284 25.23 4.81 -2.57
CA THR A 284 23.96 4.60 -1.85
C THR A 284 22.82 5.44 -2.41
N MET A 285 23.11 6.62 -2.96
CA MET A 285 22.13 7.51 -3.57
C MET A 285 21.60 6.91 -4.87
N GLU A 286 22.50 6.40 -5.73
CA GLU A 286 22.15 5.66 -6.95
C GLU A 286 21.35 4.39 -6.65
N ALA A 287 21.75 3.60 -5.65
CA ALA A 287 21.03 2.38 -5.28
C ALA A 287 19.60 2.64 -4.75
N ASN A 288 19.32 3.84 -4.23
CA ASN A 288 17.99 4.21 -3.76
C ASN A 288 17.16 4.92 -4.84
N ASP A 289 17.74 5.25 -5.98
CA ASP A 289 17.12 6.03 -7.05
C ASP A 289 15.92 5.28 -7.66
N ASP A 290 16.05 3.96 -7.80
CA ASP A 290 14.99 3.06 -8.29
C ASP A 290 13.71 3.16 -7.45
N LYS A 291 13.81 3.41 -6.14
CA LYS A 291 12.63 3.56 -5.27
C LYS A 291 11.85 4.84 -5.59
N ILE A 292 12.55 5.94 -5.85
CA ILE A 292 11.94 7.22 -6.19
C ILE A 292 11.36 7.17 -7.61
N ASN A 293 12.07 6.53 -8.55
CA ASN A 293 11.58 6.32 -9.90
C ASN A 293 10.31 5.44 -9.90
N THR A 294 10.29 4.37 -9.09
CA THR A 294 9.10 3.51 -8.92
C THR A 294 7.92 4.31 -8.34
N LEU A 295 8.17 5.19 -7.36
CA LEU A 295 7.13 6.05 -6.79
C LEU A 295 6.51 6.98 -7.85
N GLY A 296 7.32 7.53 -8.75
CA GLY A 296 6.86 8.32 -9.90
C GLY A 296 6.00 7.51 -10.87
N GLN A 297 6.44 6.30 -11.22
CA GLN A 297 5.68 5.39 -12.08
C GLN A 297 4.33 5.00 -11.47
N VAL A 298 4.28 4.78 -10.15
CA VAL A 298 3.03 4.51 -9.43
C VAL A 298 2.09 5.73 -9.51
N ALA A 299 2.60 6.95 -9.30
CA ALA A 299 1.79 8.16 -9.39
C ALA A 299 1.21 8.39 -10.80
N GLU A 300 1.99 8.14 -11.85
CA GLU A 300 1.55 8.23 -13.24
C GLU A 300 0.53 7.13 -13.55
N SER A 301 0.77 5.89 -13.12
CA SER A 301 -0.19 4.80 -13.28
C SER A 301 -1.53 5.09 -12.58
N LEU A 302 -1.52 5.71 -11.39
CA LEU A 302 -2.74 6.10 -10.68
C LEU A 302 -3.48 7.24 -11.41
N LYS A 303 -2.75 8.12 -12.10
CA LYS A 303 -3.34 9.14 -12.97
C LYS A 303 -4.06 8.53 -14.15
N ASP A 304 -3.43 7.55 -14.81
CA ASP A 304 -3.99 6.85 -15.98
C ASP A 304 -5.25 6.05 -15.61
N LYS A 305 -5.32 5.57 -14.37
CA LYS A 305 -6.50 4.89 -13.81
C LYS A 305 -7.59 5.83 -13.30
N GLU A 306 -7.46 7.15 -13.53
CA GLU A 306 -8.40 8.17 -13.07
C GLU A 306 -8.65 8.11 -11.54
N HIS A 307 -7.59 7.88 -10.76
CA HIS A 307 -7.68 7.83 -9.31
C HIS A 307 -8.22 9.16 -8.75
N PHE A 308 -9.13 9.10 -7.77
CA PHE A 308 -9.85 10.27 -7.25
C PHE A 308 -8.93 11.38 -6.73
N ASP A 309 -7.79 11.02 -6.15
CA ASP A 309 -6.76 11.95 -5.65
C ASP A 309 -5.49 12.04 -6.53
N ALA A 310 -5.59 11.69 -7.82
CA ALA A 310 -4.46 11.63 -8.73
C ALA A 310 -3.64 12.93 -8.78
N GLU A 311 -4.29 14.09 -8.77
CA GLU A 311 -3.59 15.39 -8.79
C GLU A 311 -2.69 15.58 -7.58
N LYS A 312 -3.19 15.28 -6.36
CA LYS A 312 -2.39 15.42 -5.13
C LYS A 312 -1.25 14.41 -5.09
N ILE A 313 -1.51 13.17 -5.52
CA ILE A 313 -0.51 12.11 -5.59
C ILE A 313 0.62 12.51 -6.55
N ASN A 314 0.28 12.97 -7.75
CA ASN A 314 1.27 13.39 -8.75
C ASN A 314 2.04 14.62 -8.29
N HIS A 315 1.38 15.63 -7.75
CA HIS A 315 2.06 16.81 -7.21
C HIS A 315 3.08 16.43 -6.10
N ARG A 316 2.71 15.50 -5.22
CA ARG A 316 3.64 15.00 -4.20
C ARG A 316 4.81 14.23 -4.82
N ALA A 317 4.57 13.39 -5.81
CA ALA A 317 5.62 12.66 -6.52
C ALA A 317 6.59 13.61 -7.24
N GLU A 318 6.08 14.64 -7.91
CA GLU A 318 6.86 15.70 -8.56
C GLU A 318 7.74 16.44 -7.55
N ASN A 319 7.20 16.82 -6.39
CA ASN A 319 7.97 17.47 -5.32
C ASN A 319 9.11 16.58 -4.80
N ILE A 320 8.86 15.27 -4.64
CA ILE A 320 9.87 14.29 -4.22
C ILE A 320 10.94 14.14 -5.32
N ALA A 321 10.54 14.08 -6.59
CA ALA A 321 11.47 14.00 -7.72
C ALA A 321 12.35 15.26 -7.83
N ALA A 322 11.78 16.45 -7.66
CA ALA A 322 12.52 17.70 -7.66
C ALA A 322 13.55 17.76 -6.52
N ARG A 323 13.17 17.33 -5.31
CA ARG A 323 14.11 17.21 -4.17
C ARG A 323 15.23 16.21 -4.45
N ARG A 324 14.93 15.07 -5.10
CA ARG A 324 15.93 14.09 -5.53
C ARG A 324 16.93 14.72 -6.48
N ASP A 325 16.46 15.45 -7.48
CA ASP A 325 17.32 16.06 -8.51
C ASP A 325 18.24 17.13 -7.90
N ASP A 326 17.71 17.96 -7.00
CA ASP A 326 18.50 18.97 -6.28
C ASP A 326 19.56 18.35 -5.36
N ASN A 327 19.20 17.30 -4.60
CA ASN A 327 20.18 16.55 -3.80
C ASN A 327 21.28 15.95 -4.67
N ARG A 328 20.92 15.38 -5.83
CA ARG A 328 21.88 14.80 -6.77
C ARG A 328 22.83 15.84 -7.32
N GLN A 329 22.31 17.00 -7.71
CA GLN A 329 23.12 18.12 -8.17
C GLN A 329 24.09 18.60 -7.08
N ARG A 330 23.59 18.85 -5.86
CA ARG A 330 24.41 19.26 -4.72
C ARG A 330 25.51 18.24 -4.38
N ALA A 331 25.19 16.95 -4.44
CA ALA A 331 26.16 15.87 -4.20
C ALA A 331 27.28 15.87 -5.25
N ASN A 332 26.94 16.02 -6.53
CA ASN A 332 27.94 16.09 -7.61
C ASN A 332 28.82 17.34 -7.49
N ASP A 333 28.22 18.50 -7.21
CA ASP A 333 28.94 19.75 -7.05
C ASP A 333 29.92 19.70 -5.86
N GLN A 334 29.51 19.11 -4.73
CA GLN A 334 30.40 18.89 -3.58
C GLN A 334 31.54 17.92 -3.90
N TYR A 335 31.27 16.86 -4.65
CA TYR A 335 32.31 15.90 -5.05
C TYR A 335 33.37 16.55 -5.95
N GLU A 336 32.94 17.32 -6.96
CA GLU A 336 33.86 18.06 -7.84
C GLU A 336 34.64 19.13 -7.09
N LYS A 337 34.01 19.85 -6.14
CA LYS A 337 34.72 20.77 -5.25
C LYS A 337 35.80 20.06 -4.42
N LEU A 338 35.46 18.92 -3.82
CA LEU A 338 36.39 18.13 -3.01
C LEU A 338 37.57 17.61 -3.83
N LYS A 339 37.32 17.17 -5.07
CA LYS A 339 38.35 16.73 -6.01
C LYS A 339 39.31 17.88 -6.37
N ASN A 340 38.78 19.08 -6.60
CA ASN A 340 39.59 20.28 -6.85
C ASN A 340 40.40 20.68 -5.61
N GLN A 341 39.82 20.64 -4.41
CA GLN A 341 40.52 20.89 -3.15
C GLN A 341 41.65 19.88 -2.93
N LYS A 342 41.41 18.58 -3.14
CA LYS A 342 42.45 17.54 -3.08
C LYS A 342 43.63 17.87 -4.01
N TYR A 343 43.32 18.30 -5.24
CA TYR A 343 44.35 18.69 -6.20
C TYR A 343 45.17 19.90 -5.70
N LEU A 344 44.53 20.92 -5.16
CA LEU A 344 45.22 22.08 -4.57
C LEU A 344 46.09 21.69 -3.36
N THR A 345 45.56 20.91 -2.42
CA THR A 345 46.31 20.42 -1.26
C THR A 345 47.52 19.57 -1.68
N SER A 346 47.38 18.75 -2.73
CA SER A 346 48.50 17.96 -3.26
C SER A 346 49.60 18.83 -3.87
N GLN A 347 49.26 19.96 -4.50
CA GLN A 347 50.24 20.91 -5.00
C GLN A 347 50.95 21.67 -3.87
N ASP A 348 50.21 22.08 -2.82
CA ASP A 348 50.78 22.80 -1.68
C ASP A 348 51.74 21.91 -0.88
N GLU A 349 51.43 20.62 -0.68
CA GLU A 349 52.37 19.65 -0.08
C GLU A 349 53.63 19.45 -0.96
N THR A 350 53.48 19.48 -2.28
CA THR A 350 54.60 19.38 -3.23
C THR A 350 55.49 20.64 -3.20
N TYR A 351 54.90 21.81 -2.94
CA TYR A 351 55.59 23.09 -2.82
C TYR A 351 56.26 23.29 -1.45
N ARG A 352 55.64 22.78 -0.37
CA ARG A 352 56.09 22.97 1.02
C ARG A 352 56.94 21.85 1.61
N SER A 353 57.32 20.84 0.84
CA SER A 353 58.31 19.86 1.31
C SER A 353 59.70 20.49 1.43
N THR A 354 59.93 21.21 2.53
CA THR A 354 61.16 21.90 2.92
C THR A 354 62.41 21.02 2.84
N LYS A 355 62.27 19.71 3.09
CA LYS A 355 63.37 18.73 2.93
C LYS A 355 63.80 18.52 1.46
N THR A 356 62.95 18.81 0.49
CA THR A 356 63.29 18.70 -0.94
C THR A 356 63.89 19.97 -1.53
N ILE A 357 63.63 21.16 -0.98
CA ILE A 357 64.19 22.42 -1.51
C ILE A 357 65.68 22.50 -1.21
N HIS A 358 66.08 22.28 0.04
CA HIS A 358 67.50 22.27 0.43
C HIS A 358 68.32 21.24 -0.37
N SER A 359 67.83 20.00 -0.49
CA SER A 359 68.52 18.95 -1.26
C SER A 359 68.53 19.19 -2.79
N LYS A 360 67.60 19.99 -3.33
CA LYS A 360 67.64 20.46 -4.72
C LYS A 360 68.65 21.59 -4.89
N TRP A 361 68.70 22.54 -3.95
CA TRP A 361 69.66 23.65 -3.95
C TRP A 361 71.12 23.15 -3.85
N THR A 362 71.44 22.25 -2.91
CA THR A 362 72.80 21.70 -2.77
C THR A 362 73.28 20.97 -4.02
N ARG A 363 72.39 20.20 -4.68
CA ARG A 363 72.73 19.52 -5.94
C ARG A 363 72.93 20.52 -7.08
N HIS A 364 72.14 21.59 -7.12
CA HIS A 364 72.29 22.65 -8.12
C HIS A 364 73.61 23.41 -7.94
N GLN A 365 74.01 23.71 -6.70
CA GLN A 365 75.30 24.32 -6.39
C GLN A 365 76.48 23.44 -6.83
N ALA A 366 76.40 22.11 -6.61
CA ALA A 366 77.42 21.19 -7.10
C ALA A 366 77.50 21.19 -8.65
N PHE A 367 76.36 21.25 -9.33
CA PHE A 367 76.30 21.32 -10.78
C PHE A 367 76.87 22.65 -11.33
N GLU A 368 76.63 23.78 -10.65
CA GLU A 368 77.25 25.07 -11.00
C GLU A 368 78.78 25.03 -10.87
N ALA A 369 79.31 24.38 -9.82
CA ALA A 369 80.75 24.17 -9.67
C ALA A 369 81.34 23.29 -10.78
N GLU A 370 80.61 22.25 -11.23
CA GLU A 370 81.01 21.42 -12.36
C GLU A 370 81.01 22.19 -13.69
N ILE A 371 80.01 23.05 -13.94
CA ILE A 371 80.00 23.94 -15.10
C ILE A 371 81.18 24.90 -15.06
N ALA A 372 81.45 25.53 -13.90
CA ALA A 372 82.59 26.44 -13.74
C ALA A 372 83.93 25.73 -14.05
N ALA A 373 84.12 24.50 -13.58
CA ALA A 373 85.31 23.70 -13.87
C ALA A 373 85.42 23.30 -15.36
N ASN A 374 84.28 23.02 -16.02
CA ASN A 374 84.27 22.68 -17.44
C ASN A 374 84.43 23.91 -18.35
N LYS A 375 84.14 25.12 -17.86
CA LYS A 375 84.40 26.37 -18.58
C LYS A 375 85.89 26.58 -18.84
N GLU A 376 86.73 26.22 -17.87
CA GLU A 376 88.18 26.27 -18.02
C GLU A 376 88.66 25.30 -19.11
N ARG A 377 88.10 24.08 -19.15
CA ARG A 377 88.39 23.10 -20.21
C ARG A 377 87.92 23.56 -21.59
N LEU A 378 86.78 24.24 -21.69
CA LEU A 378 86.31 24.82 -22.94
C LEU A 378 87.31 25.86 -23.45
N PHE A 379 87.80 26.75 -22.57
CA PHE A 379 88.80 27.74 -22.93
C PHE A 379 90.12 27.11 -23.42
N GLU A 380 90.57 26.04 -22.76
CA GLU A 380 91.74 25.27 -23.23
C GLU A 380 91.50 24.61 -24.59
N ALA A 381 90.31 24.04 -24.81
CA ALA A 381 89.93 23.44 -26.09
C ALA A 381 89.84 24.50 -27.20
N GLU A 382 89.30 25.69 -26.91
CA GLU A 382 89.27 26.81 -27.84
C GLU A 382 90.69 27.27 -28.21
N LYS A 383 91.57 27.39 -27.22
CA LYS A 383 92.97 27.76 -27.44
C LYS A 383 93.71 26.71 -28.30
N ALA A 384 93.55 25.43 -27.99
CA ALA A 384 94.15 24.34 -28.75
C ALA A 384 93.60 24.28 -30.19
N ALA A 385 92.31 24.53 -30.39
CA ALA A 385 91.68 24.61 -31.70
C ALA A 385 92.22 25.79 -32.52
N LEU A 386 92.41 26.96 -31.91
CA LEU A 386 93.01 28.13 -32.55
C LEU A 386 94.47 27.89 -32.96
N ASP A 387 95.25 27.22 -32.12
CA ASP A 387 96.63 26.86 -32.46
C ASP A 387 96.68 25.81 -33.58
N LEU A 388 95.76 24.83 -33.59
CA LEU A 388 95.63 23.87 -34.68
C LEU A 388 95.25 24.54 -36.01
N VAL A 389 94.37 25.54 -35.99
CA VAL A 389 94.00 26.34 -37.17
C VAL A 389 95.20 27.15 -37.69
N LYS A 390 96.09 27.64 -36.81
CA LYS A 390 97.34 28.32 -37.22
C LYS A 390 98.31 27.34 -37.88
N GLU A 391 98.47 26.14 -37.35
CA GLU A 391 99.38 25.13 -37.89
C GLU A 391 98.87 24.48 -39.17
N LYS A 392 97.55 24.28 -39.29
CA LYS A 392 96.89 23.62 -40.43
C LYS A 392 95.64 24.40 -40.87
N PRO A 393 95.80 25.40 -41.76
CA PRO A 393 94.69 26.26 -42.19
C PRO A 393 93.57 25.52 -42.94
N GLU A 394 93.87 24.35 -43.51
CA GLU A 394 92.91 23.49 -44.22
C GLU A 394 91.75 22.98 -43.37
N PHE A 395 91.91 22.92 -42.04
CA PHE A 395 90.84 22.50 -41.12
C PHE A 395 90.00 23.66 -40.60
N LYS A 396 90.33 24.92 -40.95
CA LYS A 396 89.66 26.11 -40.45
C LYS A 396 88.15 26.10 -40.69
N GLU A 397 87.72 25.75 -41.91
CA GLU A 397 86.30 25.70 -42.28
C GLU A 397 85.50 24.63 -41.52
N ILE A 398 86.17 23.67 -40.88
CA ILE A 398 85.54 22.61 -40.07
C ILE A 398 85.58 22.94 -38.57
N ILE A 399 86.68 23.54 -38.11
CA ILE A 399 86.93 23.81 -36.68
C ILE A 399 86.14 25.04 -36.20
N GLU A 400 86.15 26.14 -36.95
CA GLU A 400 85.46 27.39 -36.55
C GLU A 400 83.95 27.21 -36.28
N PRO A 401 83.14 26.56 -37.16
CA PRO A 401 81.72 26.39 -36.88
C PRO A 401 81.44 25.49 -35.67
N LYS A 402 82.25 24.44 -35.46
CA LYS A 402 82.12 23.56 -34.30
C LYS A 402 82.45 24.26 -32.99
N LEU A 403 83.46 25.13 -33.01
CA LEU A 403 83.84 25.92 -31.85
C LEU A 403 82.76 26.94 -31.51
N GLN A 404 82.22 27.65 -32.51
CA GLN A 404 81.09 28.57 -32.31
C GLN A 404 79.84 27.87 -31.76
N GLU A 405 79.51 26.67 -32.26
CA GLU A 405 78.39 25.89 -31.76
C GLU A 405 78.62 25.46 -30.29
N LEU A 406 79.82 24.99 -29.96
CA LEU A 406 80.17 24.56 -28.61
C LEU A 406 80.15 25.74 -27.61
N SER A 407 80.72 26.89 -27.97
CA SER A 407 80.69 28.09 -27.13
C SER A 407 79.25 28.55 -26.88
N LYS A 408 78.39 28.52 -27.93
CA LYS A 408 76.98 28.88 -27.80
C LYS A 408 76.20 27.92 -26.89
N GLN A 409 76.37 26.61 -27.07
CA GLN A 409 75.71 25.61 -26.22
C GLN A 409 76.13 25.74 -24.76
N PHE A 410 77.39 26.09 -24.51
CA PHE A 410 77.90 26.31 -23.17
C PHE A 410 77.35 27.61 -22.55
N GLU A 411 77.23 28.68 -23.34
CA GLU A 411 76.64 29.95 -22.91
C GLU A 411 75.13 29.78 -22.58
N ASP A 412 74.40 29.04 -23.41
CA ASP A 412 72.99 28.68 -23.16
C ASP A 412 72.87 27.86 -21.86
N LEU A 413 73.77 26.90 -21.64
CA LEU A 413 73.81 26.08 -20.41
C LEU A 413 74.13 26.92 -19.17
N GLU A 414 75.10 27.84 -19.25
CA GLU A 414 75.46 28.74 -18.15
C GLU A 414 74.29 29.66 -17.79
N THR A 415 73.60 30.20 -18.80
CA THR A 415 72.43 31.07 -18.61
C THR A 415 71.28 30.34 -17.92
N HIS A 416 70.88 29.17 -18.44
CA HIS A 416 69.79 28.38 -17.82
C HIS A 416 70.14 27.91 -16.41
N THR A 417 71.41 27.59 -16.16
CA THR A 417 71.84 27.16 -14.83
C THR A 417 71.76 28.32 -13.84
N LYS A 418 72.20 29.53 -14.23
CA LYS A 418 72.09 30.74 -13.39
C LYS A 418 70.65 31.13 -13.09
N GLU A 419 69.76 31.11 -14.08
CA GLU A 419 68.35 31.43 -13.87
C GLU A 419 67.68 30.46 -12.88
N LYS A 420 67.95 29.16 -13.05
CA LYS A 420 67.45 28.13 -12.14
C LYS A 420 68.07 28.24 -10.74
N GLY A 421 69.34 28.62 -10.65
CA GLY A 421 70.04 28.90 -9.40
C GLY A 421 69.40 30.06 -8.65
N ALA A 422 69.09 31.16 -9.33
CA ALA A 422 68.41 32.32 -8.76
C ALA A 422 67.04 31.95 -8.19
N MET A 423 66.23 31.17 -8.92
CA MET A 423 64.92 30.71 -8.42
C MET A 423 65.03 29.80 -7.20
N LEU A 424 66.01 28.89 -7.17
CA LEU A 424 66.26 28.00 -6.03
C LEU A 424 66.82 28.76 -4.83
N PHE A 425 67.65 29.78 -5.08
CA PHE A 425 68.19 30.66 -4.05
C PHE A 425 67.07 31.50 -3.41
N ASP A 426 66.22 32.15 -4.20
CA ASP A 426 65.07 32.90 -3.68
C ASP A 426 64.13 32.01 -2.86
N ALA A 427 63.91 30.77 -3.30
CA ALA A 427 63.13 29.77 -2.56
C ALA A 427 63.83 29.23 -1.29
N ASN A 428 65.16 29.36 -1.18
CA ASN A 428 65.97 28.90 -0.04
C ASN A 428 66.45 30.06 0.86
N ARG A 429 66.19 31.32 0.47
CA ARG A 429 66.71 32.54 1.11
C ARG A 429 66.30 32.65 2.57
N GLU A 430 65.05 32.32 2.87
CA GLU A 430 64.52 32.33 4.24
C GLU A 430 65.28 31.34 5.14
N GLN A 431 65.62 30.15 4.63
CA GLN A 431 66.39 29.16 5.38
C GLN A 431 67.84 29.60 5.60
N LEU A 432 68.47 30.25 4.61
CA LEU A 432 69.84 30.76 4.73
C LEU A 432 69.93 31.83 5.83
N VAL A 433 68.97 32.77 5.84
CA VAL A 433 68.89 33.81 6.88
C VAL A 433 68.70 33.19 8.25
N GLN A 434 67.81 32.20 8.37
CA GLN A 434 67.59 31.50 9.64
C GLN A 434 68.85 30.77 10.11
N GLN A 435 69.56 30.07 9.22
CA GLN A 435 70.79 29.37 9.57
C GLN A 435 71.89 30.36 10.01
N THR A 436 72.04 31.49 9.32
CA THR A 436 73.00 32.53 9.71
C THR A 436 72.63 33.14 11.07
N CYS A 437 71.34 33.35 11.35
CA CYS A 437 70.89 33.78 12.68
C CYS A 437 71.21 32.73 13.76
N ASP A 438 70.95 31.45 13.50
CA ASP A 438 71.25 30.35 14.43
C ASP A 438 72.77 30.22 14.67
N ASP A 439 73.59 30.39 13.63
CA ASP A 439 75.06 30.36 13.73
C ASP A 439 75.59 31.57 14.51
N ILE A 440 75.02 32.77 14.30
CA ILE A 440 75.33 33.97 15.09
C ILE A 440 74.91 33.78 16.56
N ASP A 441 73.73 33.22 16.82
CA ASP A 441 73.26 32.93 18.16
C ASP A 441 74.14 31.90 18.86
N SER A 442 74.59 30.87 18.14
CA SER A 442 75.55 29.90 18.66
C SER A 442 76.90 30.55 18.96
N TYR A 443 77.40 31.41 18.05
CA TYR A 443 78.64 32.15 18.23
C TYR A 443 78.56 33.10 19.42
N LEU A 444 77.46 33.85 19.56
CA LEU A 444 77.19 34.73 20.69
C LEU A 444 77.11 33.94 22.00
N THR A 445 76.44 32.78 22.00
CA THR A 445 76.36 31.89 23.17
C THR A 445 77.75 31.38 23.57
N ASP A 446 78.59 31.04 22.60
CA ASP A 446 79.95 30.58 22.87
C ASP A 446 80.88 31.72 23.30
N LEU A 447 80.70 32.94 22.76
CA LEU A 447 81.34 34.16 23.24
C LEU A 447 80.92 34.49 24.68
N GLU A 448 79.63 34.41 25.00
CA GLU A 448 79.11 34.62 26.34
C GLU A 448 79.71 33.59 27.33
N LYS A 449 79.78 32.31 26.94
CA LYS A 449 80.47 31.29 27.74
C LYS A 449 81.94 31.62 27.93
N GLN A 450 82.65 32.06 26.90
CA GLN A 450 84.06 32.45 27.02
C GLN A 450 84.26 33.66 27.94
N ILE A 451 83.35 34.64 27.90
CA ILE A 451 83.38 35.82 28.77
C ILE A 451 83.05 35.45 30.22
N HIS A 452 82.07 34.58 30.45
CA HIS A 452 81.69 34.14 31.80
C HIS A 452 82.68 33.13 32.40
N ALA A 453 83.42 32.38 31.57
CA ALA A 453 84.48 31.46 31.99
C ALA A 453 85.85 32.15 32.16
N ALA A 454 85.87 33.45 32.44
CA ALA A 454 87.10 34.20 32.73
C ALA A 454 87.74 33.74 34.05
N ASP A 455 88.47 32.62 33.99
CA ASP A 455 89.44 32.20 35.00
C ASP A 455 90.54 33.27 35.07
N THR A 456 90.77 33.87 36.24
CA THR A 456 91.68 35.00 36.40
C THR A 456 93.16 34.63 36.34
N GLY A 457 93.47 33.33 36.16
CA GLY A 457 94.82 32.80 36.03
C GLY A 457 95.57 32.84 37.36
N ASN A 458 95.99 31.69 37.86
CA ASN A 458 96.64 31.60 39.18
C ASN A 458 98.16 31.87 39.15
N ASP A 459 98.77 32.02 37.97
CA ASP A 459 100.18 32.36 37.80
C ASP A 459 100.42 33.28 36.59
N LEU A 460 101.60 33.94 36.57
CA LEU A 460 101.97 34.93 35.55
C LEU A 460 101.99 34.34 34.13
N THR A 461 102.25 33.04 34.00
CA THR A 461 102.27 32.33 32.72
C THR A 461 100.86 32.16 32.17
N SER A 462 99.92 31.75 33.02
CA SER A 462 98.50 31.59 32.70
C SER A 462 97.87 32.93 32.34
N VAL A 463 98.18 33.97 33.10
CA VAL A 463 97.71 35.34 32.83
C VAL A 463 98.22 35.86 31.49
N ASN A 464 99.49 35.61 31.14
CA ASN A 464 100.03 36.01 29.83
C ASN A 464 99.40 35.25 28.66
N ILE A 465 99.10 33.95 28.83
CA ILE A 465 98.40 33.14 27.82
C ILE A 465 96.95 33.61 27.65
N LEU A 466 96.26 33.93 28.75
CA LEU A 466 94.91 34.49 28.74
C LEU A 466 94.89 35.88 28.08
N MET A 467 95.86 36.74 28.38
CA MET A 467 96.04 38.03 27.70
C MET A 467 96.27 37.86 26.19
N GLN A 468 97.11 36.93 25.76
CA GLN A 468 97.34 36.69 24.33
C GLN A 468 96.08 36.16 23.63
N LYS A 469 95.29 35.30 24.28
CA LYS A 469 94.00 34.84 23.75
C LYS A 469 93.01 36.01 23.63
N GLN A 470 92.89 36.84 24.66
CA GLN A 470 91.99 38.00 24.65
C GLN A 470 92.40 39.04 23.60
N GLN A 471 93.71 39.21 23.38
CA GLN A 471 94.25 40.10 22.35
C GLN A 471 93.96 39.59 20.92
N LYS A 472 93.85 38.27 20.72
CA LYS A 472 93.36 37.70 19.45
C LYS A 472 91.86 37.93 19.24
N THR A 473 91.04 37.85 20.28
CA THR A 473 89.59 38.11 20.18
C THR A 473 89.27 39.57 19.82
N TYR A 474 90.16 40.51 20.14
CA TYR A 474 90.03 41.94 19.78
C TYR A 474 90.62 42.31 18.40
N LEU A 475 91.24 41.38 17.69
CA LEU A 475 92.00 41.66 16.45
C LEU A 475 91.53 40.85 15.23
N GLU A 476 90.28 40.39 15.20
CA GLU A 476 89.67 39.94 13.94
C GLU A 476 88.97 41.12 13.24
N PRO A 477 89.31 41.39 11.96
CA PRO A 477 88.74 42.50 11.20
C PRO A 477 87.28 42.25 10.81
N GLU A 478 86.48 43.32 10.88
CA GLU A 478 85.19 43.45 10.20
C GLU A 478 85.42 43.34 8.69
N ASP A 479 85.26 42.17 8.10
CA ASP A 479 85.08 42.00 6.64
C ASP A 479 84.51 40.60 6.37
N ASP A 480 83.18 40.51 6.26
CA ASP A 480 82.46 39.66 5.30
C ASP A 480 80.94 39.77 5.57
N CYS A 481 80.34 40.84 5.05
CA CYS A 481 78.91 40.93 4.84
C CYS A 481 78.70 40.86 3.32
N PRO A 482 78.17 39.77 2.75
CA PRO A 482 77.82 39.73 1.33
C PRO A 482 76.46 40.37 1.10
N ASP A 483 76.37 41.26 0.09
CA ASP A 483 75.12 41.82 -0.46
C ASP A 483 74.13 40.74 -0.94
#